data_AF-A0A9J6ZSI4-F1
#
_entry.id   AF-A0A9J6ZSI4-F1
#
_cell.length_a   1.000
_cell.length_b   1.000
_cell.length_c   1.000
_cell.angle_alpha   90.00
_cell.angle_beta   90.00
_cell.angle_gamma   90.00
#
_symmetry.space_group_name_H-M   'P 1'
#
loop_
_entity.id
_entity.type
_entity.pdbx_description
1 polymer ?
#
loop_
_entity_poly.entity_id
_entity_poly.type
_entity_poly.pdbx_seq_one_letter_code
_entity_poly.pdbx_strand_id
1 'polypeptide(L)'
;MLLALGPIAFYSCTSVSTVSLDVMRPAEVTIPPEILSAVVVDNSYPYSGDSLHLFVSGADTLIVDSIRVDDFGNRLVQAATKSLHNRMFFDNVYMYPEPLYKVLNGKAGQSLSREQINELLDSFNAQVVISLEQVSYQTITSTLQFENFLYLTVDAQGSALWKVYNRDGGMLDVFLQRDSIYWDNEGRPQSKEDPKMPSLRSTVYSLADFMGDYYPDRIVPYWEKKNRYYFSSGHYLYGRADDLVKANNWESAARVWYYVFEEGNKKQKAMSAFNIALSYEIRGDYEEAAAWAKKSVDIVKDRGHFLAASGTMDETIIFEYYDDLVKRAKEAKKLEEQVGLGY
;
A
#
# COMPACT_ATOMS: atom_id res chain seq x y z
N MET A 1 -36.63 -39.62 37.22
CA MET A 1 -35.48 -39.91 36.34
C MET A 1 -35.09 -38.61 35.66
N LEU A 2 -34.18 -37.85 36.27
CA LEU A 2 -33.71 -36.57 35.75
C LEU A 2 -32.49 -36.83 34.86
N LEU A 3 -32.66 -36.65 33.55
CA LEU A 3 -31.59 -36.68 32.56
C LEU A 3 -30.80 -35.36 32.68
N ALA A 4 -29.59 -35.44 33.23
CA ALA A 4 -28.63 -34.34 33.19
C ALA A 4 -28.02 -34.27 31.78
N LEU A 5 -28.49 -33.32 30.98
CA LEU A 5 -27.81 -32.88 29.76
C LEU A 5 -26.58 -32.07 30.18
N GLY A 6 -25.41 -32.71 30.15
CA GLY A 6 -24.13 -32.02 30.30
C GLY A 6 -23.85 -31.11 29.11
N PRO A 7 -23.32 -29.90 29.32
CA PRO A 7 -22.97 -28.99 28.23
C PRO A 7 -21.84 -29.61 27.40
N ILE A 8 -22.13 -29.89 26.13
CA ILE A 8 -21.13 -30.26 25.13
C ILE A 8 -20.39 -28.97 24.75
N ALA A 9 -19.23 -28.75 25.37
CA ALA A 9 -18.30 -27.70 24.95
C ALA A 9 -17.50 -28.20 23.73
N PHE A 10 -17.83 -27.68 22.54
CA PHE A 10 -16.98 -27.87 21.36
C PHE A 10 -15.79 -26.92 21.42
N TYR A 11 -14.64 -27.42 21.89
CA TYR A 11 -13.35 -26.73 21.73
C TYR A 11 -12.89 -26.84 20.27
N SER A 12 -13.20 -25.84 19.44
CA SER A 12 -12.46 -25.65 18.17
C SER A 12 -11.20 -24.83 18.45
N CYS A 13 -10.18 -25.45 19.04
CA CYS A 13 -8.87 -24.82 19.23
C CYS A 13 -8.01 -24.98 17.97
N THR A 14 -8.40 -24.35 16.86
CA THR A 14 -7.40 -24.04 15.82
C THR A 14 -6.66 -22.79 16.27
N SER A 15 -5.34 -22.86 16.42
CA SER A 15 -4.50 -21.69 16.65
C SER A 15 -3.74 -21.36 15.36
N VAL A 16 -3.71 -20.07 15.05
CA VAL A 16 -2.99 -19.51 13.92
C VAL A 16 -1.79 -18.75 14.48
N SER A 17 -0.64 -18.89 13.82
CA SER A 17 0.58 -18.13 14.12
C SER A 17 0.91 -17.23 12.95
N THR A 18 1.77 -16.23 13.18
CA THR A 18 2.14 -15.23 12.16
C THR A 18 3.63 -15.27 11.86
N VAL A 19 3.98 -14.93 10.62
CA VAL A 19 5.34 -14.64 10.18
C VAL A 19 5.32 -13.35 9.36
N SER A 20 6.38 -12.54 9.46
CA SER A 20 6.54 -11.34 8.65
C SER A 20 7.45 -11.65 7.46
N LEU A 21 7.03 -11.26 6.26
CA LEU A 21 7.77 -11.42 5.01
C LEU A 21 7.98 -10.05 4.37
N ASP A 22 9.16 -9.85 3.79
CA ASP A 22 9.40 -8.74 2.88
C ASP A 22 9.02 -9.19 1.46
N VAL A 23 8.00 -8.56 0.87
CA VAL A 23 7.47 -8.88 -0.45
C VAL A 23 7.76 -7.73 -1.39
N MET A 24 8.54 -7.97 -2.43
CA MET A 24 8.74 -6.95 -3.46
C MET A 24 7.47 -6.81 -4.31
N ARG A 25 6.98 -5.60 -4.52
CA ARG A 25 5.86 -5.27 -5.42
C ARG A 25 6.40 -4.63 -6.70
N PRO A 26 5.89 -5.02 -7.88
CA PRO A 26 6.29 -4.39 -9.13
C PRO A 26 5.75 -2.97 -9.22
N ALA A 27 6.48 -2.13 -9.94
CA ALA A 27 5.99 -0.81 -10.34
C ALA A 27 4.81 -0.94 -11.33
N GLU A 28 3.90 0.02 -11.35
CA GLU A 28 2.83 0.07 -12.36
C GLU A 28 3.37 0.34 -13.77
N VAL A 29 4.37 1.19 -13.89
CA VAL A 29 5.08 1.53 -15.12
C VAL A 29 6.51 0.99 -15.02
N THR A 30 6.96 0.34 -16.10
CA THR A 30 8.33 -0.18 -16.18
C THR A 30 9.26 0.92 -16.66
N ILE A 31 10.11 1.40 -15.76
CA ILE A 31 11.28 2.20 -16.12
C ILE A 31 12.42 1.22 -16.50
N PRO A 32 13.11 1.43 -17.63
CA PRO A 32 14.20 0.55 -18.03
C PRO A 32 15.30 0.49 -16.95
N PRO A 33 15.77 -0.72 -16.55
CA PRO A 33 16.71 -0.89 -15.45
C PRO A 33 18.10 -0.29 -15.72
N GLU A 34 18.44 0.02 -16.98
CA GLU A 34 19.64 0.77 -17.35
C GLU A 34 19.60 2.26 -16.95
N ILE A 35 18.44 2.77 -16.53
CA ILE A 35 18.28 4.12 -15.99
C ILE A 35 18.60 4.09 -14.49
N LEU A 36 19.80 4.52 -14.13
CA LEU A 36 20.36 4.44 -12.78
C LEU A 36 20.28 5.76 -12.02
N SER A 37 19.90 6.86 -12.67
CA SER A 37 19.92 8.19 -12.05
C SER A 37 18.74 9.05 -12.47
N ALA A 38 18.12 9.69 -11.47
CA ALA A 38 16.97 10.58 -11.65
C ALA A 38 17.19 11.91 -10.94
N VAL A 39 16.68 12.99 -11.52
CA VAL A 39 16.51 14.28 -10.85
C VAL A 39 15.02 14.60 -10.72
N VAL A 40 14.57 14.87 -9.50
CA VAL A 40 13.19 15.23 -9.20
C VAL A 40 13.06 16.75 -9.08
N VAL A 41 12.07 17.33 -9.74
CA VAL A 41 11.88 18.79 -9.82
C VAL A 41 10.44 19.20 -9.54
N ASP A 42 10.28 20.34 -8.89
CA ASP A 42 8.99 21.02 -8.75
C ASP A 42 8.84 22.04 -9.88
N ASN A 43 8.14 21.66 -10.95
CA ASN A 43 7.74 22.56 -12.05
C ASN A 43 6.33 23.14 -11.83
N SER A 44 5.69 22.83 -10.70
CA SER A 44 4.34 23.27 -10.41
C SER A 44 4.34 24.73 -9.93
N TYR A 45 3.25 25.43 -10.21
CA TYR A 45 3.01 26.75 -9.63
C TYR A 45 2.18 26.58 -8.35
N PRO A 46 2.35 27.49 -7.36
CA PRO A 46 1.50 27.50 -6.17
C PRO A 46 0.02 27.46 -6.55
N TYR A 47 -0.71 26.49 -5.98
CA TYR A 47 -2.11 26.31 -6.30
C TYR A 47 -2.95 27.44 -5.71
N SER A 48 -3.73 28.11 -6.57
CA SER A 48 -4.73 29.10 -6.16
C SER A 48 -6.09 28.73 -6.74
N GLY A 49 -6.84 27.91 -6.02
CA GLY A 49 -8.24 27.60 -6.32
C GLY A 49 -9.20 28.40 -5.46
N ASP A 50 -10.47 28.44 -5.88
CA ASP A 50 -11.59 28.82 -5.02
C ASP A 50 -12.02 27.60 -4.20
N SER A 51 -12.59 27.83 -3.01
CA SER A 51 -13.08 26.76 -2.14
C SER A 51 -12.01 25.78 -1.64
N LEU A 52 -10.84 26.28 -1.24
CA LEU A 52 -9.71 25.49 -0.72
C LEU A 52 -10.08 24.71 0.54
N HIS A 53 -10.84 25.34 1.45
CA HIS A 53 -11.24 24.74 2.70
C HIS A 53 -12.74 24.91 2.91
N LEU A 54 -13.45 23.79 2.93
CA LEU A 54 -14.88 23.71 3.17
C LEU A 54 -15.14 23.25 4.60
N PHE A 55 -16.04 23.94 5.31
CA PHE A 55 -16.56 23.51 6.60
C PHE A 55 -18.05 23.25 6.46
N VAL A 56 -18.45 22.00 6.59
CA VAL A 56 -19.81 21.51 6.37
C VAL A 56 -20.45 21.14 7.70
N SER A 57 -21.56 21.79 8.03
CA SER A 57 -22.36 21.50 9.23
C SER A 57 -23.83 21.44 8.85
N GLY A 58 -24.38 20.23 8.73
CA GLY A 58 -25.75 20.04 8.25
C GLY A 58 -25.93 20.57 6.83
N ALA A 59 -26.81 21.57 6.65
CA ALA A 59 -27.05 22.21 5.35
C ALA A 59 -26.13 23.42 5.09
N ASP A 60 -25.36 23.86 6.09
CA ASP A 60 -24.52 25.05 5.99
C ASP A 60 -23.10 24.67 5.53
N THR A 61 -22.54 25.49 4.64
CA THR A 61 -21.16 25.36 4.17
C THR A 61 -20.45 26.72 4.27
N LEU A 62 -19.34 26.75 5.01
CA LEU A 62 -18.43 27.89 5.08
C LEU A 62 -17.19 27.60 4.22
N ILE A 63 -16.77 28.60 3.44
CA ILE A 63 -15.58 28.55 2.59
C ILE A 63 -14.48 29.42 3.20
N VAL A 64 -13.26 28.88 3.28
CA VAL A 64 -12.08 29.60 3.76
C VAL A 64 -10.93 29.46 2.75
N ASP A 65 -10.68 30.51 1.96
CA ASP A 65 -9.63 30.52 0.92
C ASP A 65 -8.38 31.32 1.32
N SER A 66 -8.41 31.93 2.50
CA SER A 66 -7.31 32.76 3.03
C SER A 66 -6.12 31.92 3.52
N ILE A 67 -6.31 30.64 3.79
CA ILE A 67 -5.25 29.74 4.25
C ILE A 67 -4.67 29.05 3.02
N ARG A 68 -3.51 29.54 2.56
CA ARG A 68 -2.80 28.98 1.41
C ARG A 68 -1.51 28.29 1.81
N VAL A 69 -1.17 27.24 1.06
CA VAL A 69 0.02 26.42 1.22
C VAL A 69 0.78 26.44 -0.11
N ASP A 70 1.50 27.55 -0.33
CA ASP A 70 2.19 27.80 -1.60
C ASP A 70 3.37 26.85 -1.86
N ASP A 71 3.85 26.19 -0.81
CA ASP A 71 4.93 25.21 -0.81
C ASP A 71 4.45 23.75 -0.91
N PHE A 72 3.17 23.51 -1.19
CA PHE A 72 2.59 22.16 -1.34
C PHE A 72 3.37 21.31 -2.34
N GLY A 73 3.62 21.82 -3.55
CA GLY A 73 4.35 21.11 -4.60
C GLY A 73 5.78 20.75 -4.19
N ASN A 74 6.51 21.70 -3.61
CA ASN A 74 7.88 21.48 -3.16
C ASN A 74 7.93 20.41 -2.05
N ARG A 75 7.01 20.45 -1.09
CA ARG A 75 6.91 19.44 -0.03
C ARG A 75 6.60 18.05 -0.57
N LEU A 76 5.70 17.97 -1.54
CA LEU A 76 5.37 16.73 -2.25
C LEU A 76 6.60 16.16 -2.99
N VAL A 77 7.36 17.00 -3.70
CA VAL A 77 8.62 16.60 -4.34
C VAL A 77 9.67 16.13 -3.33
N GLN A 78 9.79 16.78 -2.17
CA GLN A 78 10.70 16.33 -1.11
C GLN A 78 10.36 14.92 -0.62
N ALA A 79 9.08 14.66 -0.34
CA ALA A 79 8.62 13.34 0.07
C ALA A 79 8.85 12.28 -1.03
N ALA A 80 8.52 12.59 -2.29
CA ALA A 80 8.76 11.70 -3.42
C ALA A 80 10.25 11.38 -3.63
N THR A 81 11.12 12.38 -3.52
CA THR A 81 12.57 12.19 -3.64
C THR A 81 13.08 11.27 -2.54
N LYS A 82 12.66 11.49 -1.29
CA LYS A 82 13.03 10.66 -0.15
C LYS A 82 12.55 9.22 -0.31
N SER A 83 11.31 9.03 -0.75
CA SER A 83 10.73 7.71 -1.00
C SER A 83 11.46 6.98 -2.13
N LEU A 84 11.77 7.66 -3.24
CA LEU A 84 12.59 7.11 -4.34
C LEU A 84 13.97 6.67 -3.85
N HIS A 85 14.64 7.51 -3.06
CA HIS A 85 15.95 7.19 -2.50
C HIS A 85 15.92 5.94 -1.62
N ASN A 86 14.91 5.81 -0.76
CA ASN A 86 14.77 4.67 0.16
C ASN A 86 14.48 3.33 -0.56
N ARG A 87 13.96 3.37 -1.78
CA ARG A 87 13.66 2.16 -2.57
C ARG A 87 14.88 1.58 -3.27
N MET A 88 15.96 2.36 -3.39
CA MET A 88 17.24 1.92 -3.97
C MET A 88 17.12 1.33 -5.38
N PHE A 89 16.12 1.77 -6.16
CA PHE A 89 15.99 1.39 -7.57
C PHE A 89 16.98 2.16 -8.45
N PHE A 90 17.07 3.47 -8.24
CA PHE A 90 18.10 4.31 -8.84
C PHE A 90 19.33 4.32 -7.93
N ASP A 91 20.53 4.23 -8.52
CA ASP A 91 21.80 4.46 -7.81
C ASP A 91 21.85 5.88 -7.22
N ASN A 92 21.32 6.85 -7.96
CA ASN A 92 21.31 8.26 -7.54
C ASN A 92 19.94 8.91 -7.78
N VAL A 93 19.40 9.53 -6.73
CA VAL A 93 18.19 10.35 -6.80
C VAL A 93 18.54 11.75 -6.31
N TYR A 94 18.50 12.72 -7.20
CA TYR A 94 18.72 14.12 -6.90
C TYR A 94 17.41 14.88 -6.78
N MET A 95 17.40 15.95 -5.99
CA MET A 95 16.31 16.92 -5.97
C MET A 95 16.85 18.28 -6.39
N TYR A 96 16.15 18.93 -7.32
CA TYR A 96 16.47 20.32 -7.64
C TYR A 96 16.00 21.24 -6.48
N PRO A 97 16.86 22.14 -5.98
CA PRO A 97 16.66 22.79 -4.68
C PRO A 97 15.51 23.80 -4.63
N GLU A 98 15.22 24.50 -5.73
CA GLU A 98 14.18 25.53 -5.79
C GLU A 98 13.09 25.19 -6.79
N PRO A 99 11.80 25.48 -6.51
CA PRO A 99 10.75 25.35 -7.50
C PRO A 99 11.09 26.11 -8.80
N LEU A 100 10.94 25.45 -9.94
CA LEU A 100 11.42 25.96 -11.22
C LEU A 100 10.71 27.25 -11.64
N TYR A 101 9.47 27.48 -11.20
CA TYR A 101 8.75 28.73 -11.47
C TYR A 101 9.44 29.97 -10.88
N LYS A 102 10.32 29.82 -9.88
CA LYS A 102 11.08 30.93 -9.28
C LYS A 102 12.34 31.28 -10.07
N VAL A 103 12.86 30.33 -10.85
CA VAL A 103 14.18 30.42 -11.50
C VAL A 103 14.06 30.54 -13.02
N LEU A 104 13.02 29.94 -13.59
CA LEU A 104 12.75 29.91 -15.02
C LEU A 104 11.60 30.87 -15.36
N ASN A 105 11.75 31.60 -16.48
CA ASN A 105 10.68 32.42 -17.04
C ASN A 105 9.65 31.53 -17.75
N GLY A 106 8.80 30.85 -16.98
CA GLY A 106 7.72 30.00 -17.46
C GLY A 106 6.31 30.60 -17.27
N LYS A 107 5.30 29.87 -17.73
CA LYS A 107 3.89 30.08 -17.36
C LYS A 107 3.35 28.85 -16.63
N ALA A 108 2.36 29.07 -15.78
CA ALA A 108 1.65 27.97 -15.11
C ALA A 108 1.11 26.96 -16.13
N GLY A 109 1.39 25.68 -15.87
CA GLY A 109 0.99 24.56 -16.72
C GLY A 109 1.80 24.37 -18.00
N GLN A 110 2.89 25.11 -18.18
CA GLN A 110 3.84 24.88 -19.27
C GLN A 110 4.79 23.72 -18.90
N SER A 111 4.85 22.72 -19.77
CA SER A 111 5.83 21.65 -19.63
C SER A 111 7.25 22.09 -19.94
N LEU A 112 8.21 21.36 -19.37
CA LEU A 112 9.62 21.57 -19.61
C LEU A 112 9.94 21.42 -21.10
N SER A 113 10.69 22.39 -21.63
CA SER A 113 11.29 22.33 -22.96
C SER A 113 12.45 21.34 -22.98
N ARG A 114 12.86 20.92 -24.19
CA ARG A 114 14.00 20.00 -24.36
C ARG A 114 15.29 20.60 -23.82
N GLU A 115 15.48 21.90 -24.00
CA GLU A 115 16.64 22.64 -23.51
C GLU A 115 16.70 22.59 -21.98
N GLN A 116 15.58 22.88 -21.30
CA GLN A 116 15.49 22.80 -19.83
C GLN A 116 15.71 21.37 -19.31
N ILE A 117 15.18 20.36 -20.00
CA ILE A 117 15.40 18.94 -19.65
C ILE A 117 16.90 18.61 -19.73
N ASN A 118 17.56 18.97 -20.83
CA ASN A 118 18.99 18.72 -21.02
C ASN A 118 19.84 19.43 -19.95
N GLU A 119 19.54 20.70 -19.66
CA GLU A 119 20.24 21.45 -18.60
C GLU A 119 20.13 20.78 -17.24
N LEU A 120 18.94 20.28 -16.86
CA LEU A 120 18.73 19.55 -15.61
C LEU A 120 19.50 18.23 -15.60
N LEU A 121 19.42 17.43 -16.66
CA LEU A 121 20.12 16.15 -16.75
C LEU A 121 21.64 16.33 -16.69
N ASP A 122 22.17 17.32 -17.40
CA ASP A 122 23.61 17.57 -17.46
C ASP A 122 24.15 18.14 -16.14
N SER A 123 23.39 19.00 -15.45
CA SER A 123 23.79 19.60 -14.16
C SER A 123 23.92 18.56 -13.04
N PHE A 124 23.08 17.53 -13.05
CA PHE A 124 23.07 16.47 -12.05
C PHE A 124 23.73 15.18 -12.52
N ASN A 125 24.19 15.13 -13.78
CA ASN A 125 24.62 13.89 -14.44
C ASN A 125 23.57 12.77 -14.29
N ALA A 126 22.30 13.12 -14.47
CA ALA A 126 21.16 12.22 -14.36
C ALA A 126 20.72 11.69 -15.74
N GLN A 127 19.89 10.65 -15.76
CA GLN A 127 19.37 10.04 -16.99
C GLN A 127 17.90 10.39 -17.26
N VAL A 128 17.12 10.66 -16.21
CA VAL A 128 15.71 11.08 -16.31
C VAL A 128 15.37 12.27 -15.41
N VAL A 129 14.39 13.07 -15.84
CA VAL A 129 13.79 14.13 -15.02
C VAL A 129 12.40 13.67 -14.59
N ILE A 130 12.16 13.63 -13.28
CA ILE A 130 10.84 13.38 -12.70
C ILE A 130 10.27 14.74 -12.29
N SER A 131 9.29 15.23 -13.05
CA SER A 131 8.73 16.57 -12.90
C SER A 131 7.33 16.55 -12.32
N LEU A 132 7.14 17.30 -11.24
CA LEU A 132 5.81 17.67 -10.76
C LEU A 132 5.33 18.91 -11.52
N GLU A 133 4.35 18.75 -12.39
CA GLU A 133 3.93 19.77 -13.36
C GLU A 133 2.80 20.66 -12.83
N GLN A 134 1.86 20.07 -12.08
CA GLN A 134 0.67 20.76 -11.57
C GLN A 134 0.23 20.13 -10.26
N VAL A 135 -0.32 20.95 -9.37
CA VAL A 135 -0.90 20.51 -8.11
C VAL A 135 -2.23 21.20 -7.84
N SER A 136 -3.10 20.50 -7.13
CA SER A 136 -4.27 21.08 -6.47
C SER A 136 -4.54 20.36 -5.16
N TYR A 137 -5.18 21.04 -4.22
CA TYR A 137 -5.64 20.45 -2.98
C TYR A 137 -6.95 21.10 -2.52
N GLN A 138 -7.70 20.36 -1.72
CA GLN A 138 -8.88 20.84 -1.02
C GLN A 138 -9.04 20.08 0.30
N THR A 139 -9.59 20.74 1.31
CA THR A 139 -10.00 20.07 2.54
C THR A 139 -11.49 20.25 2.79
N ILE A 140 -12.14 19.23 3.34
CA ILE A 140 -13.53 19.24 3.74
C ILE A 140 -13.58 18.85 5.21
N THR A 141 -13.94 19.79 6.07
CA THR A 141 -14.20 19.52 7.49
C THR A 141 -15.69 19.32 7.67
N SER A 142 -16.12 18.14 8.10
CA SER A 142 -17.53 17.82 8.30
C SER A 142 -17.83 17.59 9.77
N THR A 143 -18.98 18.09 10.24
CA THR A 143 -19.47 17.83 11.60
C THR A 143 -20.82 17.13 11.55
N LEU A 144 -20.91 15.95 12.18
CA LEU A 144 -22.12 15.16 12.32
C LEU A 144 -22.55 15.12 13.78
N GLN A 145 -23.73 15.68 14.06
CA GLN A 145 -24.28 15.72 15.42
C GLN A 145 -25.15 14.50 15.69
N PHE A 146 -24.80 13.74 16.73
CA PHE A 146 -25.61 12.67 17.31
C PHE A 146 -26.11 13.08 18.70
N GLU A 147 -27.07 12.34 19.27
CA GLU A 147 -27.69 12.70 20.55
C GLU A 147 -26.67 12.85 21.69
N ASN A 148 -25.63 12.00 21.71
CA ASN A 148 -24.68 11.92 22.83
C ASN A 148 -23.24 12.29 22.47
N PHE A 149 -22.93 12.49 21.19
CA PHE A 149 -21.59 12.84 20.71
C PHE A 149 -21.64 13.63 19.41
N LEU A 150 -20.59 14.39 19.15
CA LEU A 150 -20.30 15.07 17.90
C LEU A 150 -19.20 14.31 17.20
N TYR A 151 -19.41 13.91 15.96
CA TYR A 151 -18.40 13.28 15.14
C TYR A 151 -17.85 14.31 14.16
N LEU A 152 -16.54 14.50 14.14
CA LEU A 152 -15.87 15.42 13.24
C LEU A 152 -14.99 14.63 12.29
N THR A 153 -14.98 15.03 11.02
CA THR A 153 -13.99 14.56 10.05
C THR A 153 -13.28 15.75 9.43
N VAL A 154 -12.02 15.55 9.07
CA VAL A 154 -11.29 16.42 8.14
C VAL A 154 -10.79 15.53 7.03
N ASP A 155 -11.33 15.71 5.84
CA ASP A 155 -10.91 15.04 4.62
C ASP A 155 -9.99 15.99 3.85
N ALA A 156 -8.88 15.50 3.35
CA ALA A 156 -7.99 16.24 2.47
C ALA A 156 -7.79 15.45 1.19
N GLN A 157 -8.03 16.12 0.07
CA GLN A 157 -7.91 15.54 -1.26
C GLN A 157 -6.95 16.38 -2.10
N GLY A 158 -6.14 15.71 -2.91
CA GLY A 158 -5.14 16.34 -3.74
C GLY A 158 -5.10 15.76 -5.14
N SER A 159 -4.57 16.54 -6.08
CA SER A 159 -4.19 16.06 -7.39
C SER A 159 -2.79 16.54 -7.74
N ALA A 160 -1.99 15.69 -8.36
CA ALA A 160 -0.62 15.98 -8.78
C ALA A 160 -0.39 15.42 -10.19
N LEU A 161 -0.01 16.28 -11.13
CA LEU A 161 0.38 15.86 -12.48
C LEU A 161 1.89 15.61 -12.50
N TRP A 162 2.27 14.38 -12.72
CA TRP A 162 3.66 13.95 -12.83
C TRP A 162 4.01 13.62 -14.27
N LYS A 163 5.26 13.91 -14.64
CA LYS A 163 5.85 13.50 -15.91
C LYS A 163 7.27 13.01 -15.70
N VAL A 164 7.62 11.92 -16.38
CA VAL A 164 8.99 11.40 -16.40
C VAL A 164 9.57 11.62 -17.80
N TYR A 165 10.58 12.48 -17.90
CA TYR A 165 11.22 12.83 -19.17
C TYR A 165 12.52 12.08 -19.37
N ASN A 166 12.78 11.65 -20.60
CA ASN A 166 14.09 11.20 -21.07
C ASN A 166 14.86 12.35 -21.72
N ARG A 167 16.15 12.13 -22.04
CA ARG A 167 17.04 13.13 -22.65
C ARG A 167 16.58 13.65 -24.02
N ASP A 168 15.79 12.87 -24.77
CA ASP A 168 15.26 13.32 -26.05
C ASP A 168 14.02 14.22 -25.93
N GLY A 169 13.53 14.44 -24.70
CA GLY A 169 12.28 15.15 -24.42
C GLY A 169 11.03 14.26 -24.54
N GLY A 170 11.21 12.96 -24.79
CA GLY A 170 10.15 11.96 -24.75
C GLY A 170 9.70 11.70 -23.31
N MET A 171 8.42 11.33 -23.14
CA MET A 171 7.83 11.02 -21.85
C MET A 171 7.81 9.51 -21.63
N LEU A 172 8.49 9.04 -20.58
CA LEU A 172 8.43 7.65 -20.12
C LEU A 172 7.14 7.37 -19.34
N ASP A 173 6.60 8.38 -18.65
CA ASP A 173 5.30 8.31 -17.97
C ASP A 173 4.65 9.70 -17.91
N VAL A 174 3.31 9.71 -17.92
CA VAL A 174 2.48 10.88 -17.63
C VAL A 174 1.33 10.41 -16.74
N PHE A 175 1.25 10.95 -15.53
CA PHE A 175 0.31 10.46 -14.53
C PHE A 175 -0.35 11.59 -13.76
N LEU A 176 -1.68 11.55 -13.71
CA LEU A 176 -2.46 12.42 -12.84
C LEU A 176 -2.83 11.65 -11.58
N GLN A 177 -2.00 11.79 -10.55
CA GLN A 177 -2.25 11.26 -9.23
C GLN A 177 -3.43 11.97 -8.59
N ARG A 178 -4.34 11.21 -7.99
CA ARG A 178 -5.45 11.72 -7.17
C ARG A 178 -5.58 10.87 -5.93
N ASP A 179 -5.42 11.49 -4.78
CA ASP A 179 -5.41 10.80 -3.50
C ASP A 179 -6.15 11.61 -2.45
N SER A 180 -6.54 10.93 -1.38
CA SER A 180 -7.10 11.56 -0.19
C SER A 180 -6.63 10.87 1.08
N ILE A 181 -6.59 11.66 2.15
CA ILE A 181 -6.40 11.20 3.53
C ILE A 181 -7.43 11.87 4.41
N TYR A 182 -7.80 11.23 5.52
CA TYR A 182 -8.79 11.77 6.43
C TYR A 182 -8.37 11.56 7.88
N TRP A 183 -8.92 12.40 8.75
CA TRP A 183 -8.87 12.26 10.18
C TRP A 183 -10.29 12.33 10.72
N ASP A 184 -10.57 11.55 11.74
CA ASP A 184 -11.83 11.57 12.45
C ASP A 184 -11.59 11.71 13.96
N ASN A 185 -12.54 12.33 14.64
CA ASN A 185 -12.53 12.40 16.10
C ASN A 185 -13.95 12.53 16.65
N GLU A 186 -14.13 12.01 17.87
CA GLU A 186 -15.38 12.08 18.61
C GLU A 186 -15.26 13.12 19.74
N GLY A 187 -16.09 14.16 19.67
CA GLY A 187 -16.30 15.12 20.74
C GLY A 187 -17.53 14.77 21.57
N ARG A 188 -17.49 15.02 22.89
CA ARG A 188 -18.69 14.97 23.74
C ARG A 188 -19.24 16.38 23.93
N PRO A 189 -20.51 16.67 23.62
CA PRO A 189 -21.10 18.01 23.76
C PRO A 189 -20.96 18.63 25.16
N GLN A 190 -20.86 17.80 26.20
CA GLN A 190 -20.69 18.23 27.60
C GLN A 190 -19.22 18.38 28.02
N SER A 191 -18.26 17.99 27.18
CA SER A 191 -16.84 18.16 27.44
C SER A 191 -16.41 19.60 27.22
N LYS A 192 -15.49 20.09 28.06
CA LYS A 192 -14.80 21.37 27.84
C LYS A 192 -13.53 21.22 26.98
N GLU A 193 -13.17 19.99 26.63
CA GLU A 193 -12.04 19.72 25.75
C GLU A 193 -12.53 19.70 24.31
N ASP A 194 -11.99 20.61 23.49
CA ASP A 194 -12.24 20.61 22.06
C ASP A 194 -11.67 19.31 21.43
N PRO A 195 -12.39 18.68 20.49
CA PRO A 195 -11.89 17.51 19.77
C PRO A 195 -10.60 17.88 19.05
N LYS A 196 -9.53 17.10 19.29
CA LYS A 196 -8.21 17.35 18.71
C LYS A 196 -8.25 16.99 17.24
N MET A 197 -8.33 18.00 16.38
CA MET A 197 -8.19 17.89 14.94
C MET A 197 -6.90 18.55 14.45
N PRO A 198 -6.27 18.04 13.38
CA PRO A 198 -5.15 18.74 12.75
C PRO A 198 -5.62 20.10 12.21
N SER A 199 -4.72 21.09 12.24
CA SER A 199 -4.98 22.36 11.58
C SER A 199 -5.02 22.19 10.06
N LEU A 200 -5.77 23.03 9.34
CA LEU A 200 -5.87 22.99 7.87
C LEU A 200 -4.49 22.94 7.18
N ARG A 201 -3.53 23.74 7.64
CA ARG A 201 -2.16 23.73 7.10
C ARG A 201 -1.47 22.38 7.35
N SER A 202 -1.56 21.83 8.56
CA SER A 202 -1.01 20.51 8.90
C SER A 202 -1.66 19.39 8.09
N THR A 203 -2.96 19.50 7.83
CA THR A 203 -3.75 18.56 7.02
C THR A 203 -3.26 18.56 5.57
N VAL A 204 -3.18 19.74 4.93
CA VAL A 204 -2.67 19.90 3.56
C VAL A 204 -1.21 19.45 3.45
N TYR A 205 -0.40 19.74 4.46
CA TYR A 205 0.95 19.23 4.56
C TYR A 205 0.96 17.69 4.59
N SER A 206 0.23 17.06 5.51
CA SER A 206 0.19 15.58 5.58
C SER A 206 -0.25 14.96 4.27
N LEU A 207 -1.15 15.61 3.52
CA LEU A 207 -1.56 15.18 2.19
C LEU A 207 -0.39 15.26 1.19
N ALA A 208 0.37 16.34 1.18
CA ALA A 208 1.56 16.47 0.33
C ALA A 208 2.60 15.37 0.62
N ASP A 209 2.87 15.10 1.90
CA ASP A 209 3.80 14.02 2.29
C ASP A 209 3.28 12.66 1.80
N PHE A 210 2.00 12.36 2.06
CA PHE A 210 1.38 11.12 1.65
C PHE A 210 1.45 10.93 0.12
N MET A 211 1.02 11.93 -0.65
CA MET A 211 1.06 11.85 -2.11
C MET A 211 2.48 11.66 -2.64
N GLY A 212 3.46 12.38 -2.07
CA GLY A 212 4.85 12.24 -2.43
C GLY A 212 5.43 10.88 -2.07
N ASP A 213 5.14 10.34 -0.89
CA ASP A 213 5.65 9.04 -0.44
C ASP A 213 5.17 7.88 -1.34
N TYR A 214 3.94 7.97 -1.86
CA TYR A 214 3.28 6.92 -2.65
C TYR A 214 3.44 7.07 -4.16
N TYR A 215 3.65 8.26 -4.73
CA TYR A 215 3.88 8.41 -6.17
C TYR A 215 4.98 7.45 -6.71
N PRO A 216 6.11 7.26 -6.02
CA PRO A 216 7.15 6.34 -6.46
C PRO A 216 6.72 4.87 -6.64
N ASP A 217 5.63 4.39 -6.00
CA ASP A 217 5.07 3.03 -6.22
C ASP A 217 4.71 2.79 -7.68
N ARG A 218 4.40 3.86 -8.39
CA ARG A 218 4.04 3.80 -9.80
C ARG A 218 5.23 3.48 -10.70
N ILE A 219 6.40 4.01 -10.40
CA ILE A 219 7.53 4.05 -11.34
C ILE A 219 8.71 3.17 -10.93
N VAL A 220 8.77 2.75 -9.66
CA VAL A 220 9.85 1.87 -9.19
C VAL A 220 9.30 0.75 -8.28
N PRO A 221 9.83 -0.49 -8.40
CA PRO A 221 9.49 -1.57 -7.46
C PRO A 221 9.82 -1.20 -6.02
N TYR A 222 9.13 -1.83 -5.08
CA TYR A 222 9.31 -1.54 -3.65
C TYR A 222 9.08 -2.75 -2.76
N TRP A 223 9.76 -2.75 -1.61
CA TRP A 223 9.57 -3.78 -0.59
C TRP A 223 8.40 -3.41 0.33
N GLU A 224 7.47 -4.34 0.46
CA GLU A 224 6.32 -4.23 1.35
C GLU A 224 6.40 -5.32 2.44
N LYS A 225 6.29 -4.93 3.70
CA LYS A 225 6.15 -5.89 4.80
C LYS A 225 4.75 -6.49 4.82
N LYS A 226 4.65 -7.81 4.65
CA LYS A 226 3.41 -8.57 4.76
C LYS A 226 3.47 -9.55 5.91
N ASN A 227 2.43 -9.55 6.74
CA ASN A 227 2.24 -10.58 7.74
C ASN A 227 1.44 -11.72 7.12
N ARG A 228 2.00 -12.93 7.18
CA ARG A 228 1.34 -14.17 6.78
C ARG A 228 0.95 -14.99 7.98
N TYR A 229 -0.21 -15.62 7.86
CA TYR A 229 -0.70 -16.58 8.83
C TYR A 229 -0.24 -17.99 8.46
N TYR A 230 -0.13 -18.88 9.44
CA TYR A 230 -0.05 -20.33 9.26
C TYR A 230 -0.69 -21.06 10.43
N PHE A 231 -1.25 -22.22 10.16
CA PHE A 231 -1.89 -23.04 11.18
C PHE A 231 -0.85 -23.78 12.01
N SER A 232 -0.80 -23.51 13.32
CA SER A 232 0.18 -24.10 14.24
C SER A 232 -0.41 -25.19 15.16
N SER A 233 -1.72 -25.41 15.13
CA SER A 233 -2.38 -26.52 15.82
C SER A 233 -3.47 -27.18 14.95
N GLY A 234 -4.16 -28.20 15.49
CA GLY A 234 -5.19 -28.97 14.79
C GLY A 234 -4.74 -30.37 14.35
N HIS A 235 -3.45 -30.68 14.44
CA HIS A 235 -2.88 -32.02 14.33
C HIS A 235 -1.66 -32.16 15.26
N TYR A 236 -1.42 -33.34 15.82
CA TYR A 236 -0.33 -33.56 16.80
C TYR A 236 1.07 -33.28 16.23
N LEU A 237 1.24 -33.37 14.90
CA LEU A 237 2.50 -33.05 14.21
C LEU A 237 2.71 -31.55 13.96
N TYR A 238 1.70 -30.69 14.14
CA TYR A 238 1.85 -29.26 13.82
C TYR A 238 2.82 -28.56 14.77
N GLY A 239 2.94 -28.99 16.04
CA GLY A 239 3.97 -28.48 16.94
C GLY A 239 5.38 -28.73 16.40
N ARG A 240 5.63 -29.91 15.80
CA ARG A 240 6.93 -30.20 15.15
C ARG A 240 7.16 -29.32 13.93
N ALA A 241 6.13 -29.05 13.12
CA ALA A 241 6.25 -28.17 11.98
C ALA A 241 6.50 -26.71 12.40
N ASP A 242 5.86 -26.26 13.47
CA ASP A 242 6.04 -24.94 14.07
C ASP A 242 7.47 -24.72 14.58
N ASP A 243 8.06 -25.72 15.25
CA ASP A 243 9.48 -25.68 15.65
C ASP A 243 10.42 -25.54 14.43
N LEU A 244 10.10 -26.23 13.32
CA LEU A 244 10.87 -26.13 12.08
C LEU A 244 10.73 -24.75 11.42
N VAL A 245 9.52 -24.17 11.42
CA VAL A 245 9.27 -22.80 10.95
C VAL A 245 10.08 -21.79 11.76
N LYS A 246 10.08 -21.91 13.09
CA LYS A 246 10.88 -21.05 13.99
C LYS A 246 12.38 -21.18 13.76
N ALA A 247 12.84 -22.34 13.30
CA ALA A 247 14.22 -22.57 12.86
C ALA A 247 14.49 -22.17 11.39
N ASN A 248 13.54 -21.48 10.74
CA ASN A 248 13.57 -21.08 9.33
C ASN A 248 13.71 -22.25 8.33
N ASN A 249 13.33 -23.46 8.73
CA ASN A 249 13.43 -24.68 7.93
C ASN A 249 12.08 -25.02 7.27
N TRP A 250 11.66 -24.14 6.36
CA TRP A 250 10.36 -24.22 5.67
C TRP A 250 10.19 -25.48 4.85
N GLU A 251 11.23 -25.96 4.19
CA GLU A 251 11.18 -27.19 3.38
C GLU A 251 10.89 -28.42 4.24
N SER A 252 11.52 -28.53 5.42
CA SER A 252 11.23 -29.62 6.35
C SER A 252 9.85 -29.51 6.96
N ALA A 253 9.40 -28.29 7.29
CA ALA A 253 8.04 -28.05 7.77
C ALA A 253 7.00 -28.47 6.71
N ALA A 254 7.23 -28.16 5.43
CA ALA A 254 6.39 -28.56 4.31
C ALA A 254 6.27 -30.09 4.20
N ARG A 255 7.34 -30.85 4.43
CA ARG A 255 7.27 -32.32 4.47
C ARG A 255 6.37 -32.84 5.59
N VAL A 256 6.41 -32.22 6.77
CA VAL A 256 5.53 -32.57 7.90
C VAL A 256 4.08 -32.26 7.55
N TRP A 257 3.79 -31.08 7.00
CA TRP A 257 2.45 -30.74 6.55
C TRP A 257 1.97 -31.64 5.41
N TYR A 258 2.84 -32.03 4.48
CA TYR A 258 2.49 -32.94 3.39
C TYR A 258 2.04 -34.31 3.92
N TYR A 259 2.71 -34.87 4.93
CA TYR A 259 2.23 -36.08 5.59
C TYR A 259 0.82 -35.91 6.19
N VAL A 260 0.56 -34.77 6.85
CA VAL A 260 -0.77 -34.48 7.40
C VAL A 260 -1.81 -34.23 6.31
N PHE A 261 -1.40 -33.69 5.15
CA PHE A 261 -2.26 -33.53 3.98
C PHE A 261 -2.69 -34.88 3.39
N GLU A 262 -1.81 -35.88 3.36
CA GLU A 262 -2.14 -37.22 2.85
C GLU A 262 -3.04 -37.99 3.83
N GLU A 263 -2.69 -38.00 5.13
CA GLU A 263 -3.32 -38.88 6.13
C GLU A 263 -4.45 -38.21 6.97
N GLY A 264 -4.53 -36.88 6.95
CA GLY A 264 -5.43 -36.12 7.81
C GLY A 264 -6.89 -36.12 7.36
N ASN A 265 -7.79 -35.70 8.25
CA ASN A 265 -9.19 -35.42 7.88
C ASN A 265 -9.29 -34.17 6.98
N LYS A 266 -10.44 -33.96 6.30
CA LYS A 266 -10.62 -32.82 5.36
C LYS A 266 -10.18 -31.46 5.91
N LYS A 267 -10.45 -31.16 7.19
CA LYS A 267 -10.02 -29.90 7.83
C LYS A 267 -8.49 -29.82 7.91
N GLN A 268 -7.84 -30.89 8.38
CA GLN A 268 -6.38 -30.98 8.46
C GLN A 268 -5.73 -30.93 7.07
N LYS A 269 -6.35 -31.52 6.05
CA LYS A 269 -5.86 -31.42 4.67
C LYS A 269 -5.87 -29.98 4.16
N ALA A 270 -6.98 -29.26 4.32
CA ALA A 270 -7.05 -27.84 3.94
C ALA A 270 -5.97 -27.00 4.66
N MET A 271 -5.89 -27.12 5.98
CA MET A 271 -4.89 -26.38 6.77
C MET A 271 -3.44 -26.73 6.36
N SER A 272 -3.16 -28.00 6.06
CA SER A 272 -1.83 -28.43 5.64
C SER A 272 -1.50 -27.92 4.24
N ALA A 273 -2.44 -27.96 3.29
CA ALA A 273 -2.27 -27.39 1.96
C ALA A 273 -1.99 -25.89 2.01
N PHE A 274 -2.70 -25.16 2.89
CA PHE A 274 -2.46 -23.74 3.14
C PHE A 274 -1.04 -23.49 3.66
N ASN A 275 -0.57 -24.24 4.67
CA ASN A 275 0.79 -24.06 5.19
C ASN A 275 1.88 -24.44 4.17
N ILE A 276 1.63 -25.47 3.34
CA ILE A 276 2.55 -25.84 2.25
C ILE A 276 2.65 -24.71 1.22
N ALA A 277 1.53 -24.06 0.88
CA ALA A 277 1.54 -22.88 0.00
C ALA A 277 2.45 -21.79 0.53
N LEU A 278 2.38 -21.49 1.84
CA LEU A 278 3.28 -20.53 2.49
C LEU A 278 4.75 -20.94 2.40
N SER A 279 5.06 -22.23 2.55
CA SER A 279 6.44 -22.68 2.36
C SER A 279 6.94 -22.41 0.95
N TYR A 280 6.12 -22.57 -0.09
CA TYR A 280 6.51 -22.28 -1.47
C TYR A 280 6.65 -20.77 -1.71
N GLU A 281 5.75 -19.94 -1.16
CA GLU A 281 5.84 -18.47 -1.25
C GLU A 281 7.18 -17.96 -0.69
N ILE A 282 7.56 -18.43 0.49
CA ILE A 282 8.79 -18.02 1.17
C ILE A 282 10.04 -18.45 0.40
N ARG A 283 9.93 -19.52 -0.40
CA ARG A 283 11.01 -20.02 -1.25
C ARG A 283 11.02 -19.40 -2.65
N GLY A 284 10.10 -18.45 -2.93
CA GLY A 284 10.01 -17.75 -4.22
C GLY A 284 9.26 -18.51 -5.32
N ASP A 285 8.68 -19.68 -5.03
CA ASP A 285 7.93 -20.46 -6.00
C ASP A 285 6.44 -20.10 -5.94
N TYR A 286 6.11 -18.96 -6.55
CA TYR A 286 4.76 -18.39 -6.47
C TYR A 286 3.73 -19.18 -7.28
N GLU A 287 4.14 -19.90 -8.33
CA GLU A 287 3.22 -20.73 -9.12
C GLU A 287 2.78 -21.97 -8.31
N GLU A 288 3.72 -22.68 -7.67
CA GLU A 288 3.39 -23.79 -6.77
C GLU A 288 2.66 -23.31 -5.51
N ALA A 289 3.04 -22.15 -4.95
CA ALA A 289 2.33 -21.56 -3.82
C ALA A 289 0.83 -21.35 -4.14
N ALA A 290 0.53 -20.72 -5.29
CA ALA A 290 -0.84 -20.51 -5.74
C ALA A 290 -1.59 -21.83 -5.99
N ALA A 291 -0.91 -22.85 -6.55
CA ALA A 291 -1.49 -24.17 -6.77
C ALA A 291 -1.87 -24.88 -5.46
N TRP A 292 -1.01 -24.82 -4.43
CA TRP A 292 -1.30 -25.38 -3.11
C TRP A 292 -2.37 -24.61 -2.35
N ALA A 293 -2.38 -23.28 -2.45
CA ALA A 293 -3.43 -22.46 -1.86
C ALA A 293 -4.80 -22.76 -2.50
N LYS A 294 -4.84 -22.99 -3.82
CA LYS A 294 -6.04 -23.45 -4.53
C LYS A 294 -6.55 -24.79 -3.99
N LYS A 295 -5.66 -25.77 -3.79
CA LYS A 295 -6.04 -27.08 -3.20
C LYS A 295 -6.69 -26.89 -1.83
N SER A 296 -6.17 -25.99 -0.99
CA SER A 296 -6.79 -25.67 0.30
C SER A 296 -8.21 -25.13 0.13
N VAL A 297 -8.38 -24.13 -0.74
CA VAL A 297 -9.68 -23.52 -1.07
C VAL A 297 -10.69 -24.56 -1.58
N ASP A 298 -10.28 -25.44 -2.49
CA ASP A 298 -11.17 -26.44 -3.08
C ASP A 298 -11.64 -27.45 -2.02
N ILE A 299 -10.76 -27.89 -1.11
CA ILE A 299 -11.13 -28.77 0.01
C ILE A 299 -12.13 -28.10 0.98
N VAL A 300 -11.95 -26.80 1.23
CA VAL A 300 -12.89 -26.01 2.07
C VAL A 300 -14.26 -25.93 1.40
N LYS A 301 -14.32 -25.63 0.09
CA LYS A 301 -15.58 -25.58 -0.68
C LYS A 301 -16.31 -26.91 -0.68
N ASP A 302 -15.59 -28.01 -0.89
CA ASP A 302 -16.13 -29.38 -0.87
C ASP A 302 -16.67 -29.82 0.50
N ARG A 303 -16.38 -29.08 1.56
CA ARG A 303 -16.89 -29.35 2.92
C ARG A 303 -18.31 -28.81 3.13
N GLY A 304 -18.86 -28.02 2.19
CA GLY A 304 -20.28 -27.65 2.14
C GLY A 304 -20.74 -26.55 3.12
N HIS A 305 -19.82 -25.87 3.82
CA HIS A 305 -20.16 -24.79 4.77
C HIS A 305 -20.45 -23.42 4.12
N PHE A 306 -20.63 -23.37 2.80
CA PHE A 306 -20.60 -22.16 1.97
C PHE A 306 -21.78 -21.17 2.15
N LEU A 307 -22.65 -21.29 3.17
CA LEU A 307 -23.88 -20.50 3.27
C LEU A 307 -24.27 -19.98 4.67
N ALA A 308 -23.37 -19.98 5.65
CA ALA A 308 -23.57 -19.10 6.81
C ALA A 308 -22.86 -17.78 6.50
N ALA A 309 -23.57 -16.66 6.63
CA ALA A 309 -23.09 -15.29 6.34
C ALA A 309 -21.87 -14.82 7.18
N SER A 310 -21.19 -15.74 7.85
CA SER A 310 -19.89 -15.60 8.45
C SER A 310 -19.15 -16.93 8.26
N GLY A 311 -18.28 -17.01 7.25
CA GLY A 311 -17.26 -18.08 7.22
C GLY A 311 -16.50 -18.10 8.55
N THR A 312 -16.00 -19.26 8.95
CA THR A 312 -15.12 -19.30 10.13
C THR A 312 -13.87 -18.44 9.86
N MET A 313 -13.26 -17.84 10.89
CA MET A 313 -12.02 -17.05 10.72
C MET A 313 -10.95 -17.80 9.91
N ASP A 314 -10.86 -19.12 10.12
CA ASP A 314 -9.98 -20.04 9.38
C ASP A 314 -10.25 -20.03 7.86
N GLU A 315 -11.51 -19.93 7.43
CA GLU A 315 -11.91 -19.94 6.02
C GLU A 315 -11.59 -18.61 5.34
N THR A 316 -11.89 -17.48 5.98
CA THR A 316 -11.57 -16.14 5.45
C THR A 316 -10.08 -16.00 5.16
N ILE A 317 -9.22 -16.43 6.12
CA ILE A 317 -7.76 -16.40 5.96
C ILE A 317 -7.32 -17.24 4.74
N ILE A 318 -7.92 -18.42 4.53
CA ILE A 318 -7.59 -19.29 3.39
C ILE A 318 -7.95 -18.64 2.05
N PHE A 319 -9.14 -18.04 1.94
CA PHE A 319 -9.58 -17.40 0.69
C PHE A 319 -8.77 -16.16 0.36
N GLU A 320 -8.59 -15.24 1.32
CA GLU A 320 -7.81 -14.01 1.12
C GLU A 320 -6.36 -14.32 0.73
N TYR A 321 -5.77 -15.34 1.36
CA TYR A 321 -4.40 -15.74 1.04
C TYR A 321 -4.26 -16.32 -0.36
N TYR A 322 -5.22 -17.14 -0.82
CA TYR A 322 -5.23 -17.63 -2.18
C TYR A 322 -5.33 -16.50 -3.20
N ASP A 323 -6.23 -15.53 -2.98
CA ASP A 323 -6.38 -14.38 -3.88
C ASP A 323 -5.10 -13.54 -3.95
N ASP A 324 -4.44 -13.30 -2.81
CA ASP A 324 -3.16 -12.58 -2.78
C ASP A 324 -2.03 -13.37 -3.47
N LEU A 325 -1.96 -14.70 -3.32
CA LEU A 325 -0.98 -15.53 -4.02
C LEU A 325 -1.20 -15.57 -5.53
N VAL A 326 -2.45 -15.60 -6.00
CA VAL A 326 -2.77 -15.51 -7.44
C VAL A 326 -2.32 -14.16 -8.00
N LYS A 327 -2.53 -13.08 -7.24
CA LYS A 327 -2.02 -11.76 -7.61
C LYS A 327 -0.49 -11.77 -7.63
N ARG A 328 0.14 -12.32 -6.60
CA ARG A 328 1.60 -12.41 -6.45
C ARG A 328 2.26 -13.17 -7.58
N ALA A 329 1.71 -14.30 -8.00
CA ALA A 329 2.24 -15.09 -9.13
C ALA A 329 2.21 -14.31 -10.45
N LYS A 330 1.23 -13.42 -10.65
CA LYS A 330 1.20 -12.51 -11.81
C LYS A 330 2.22 -11.38 -11.67
N GLU A 331 2.31 -10.78 -10.48
CA GLU A 331 3.27 -9.72 -10.16
C GLU A 331 4.73 -10.18 -10.31
N ALA A 332 5.03 -11.43 -9.98
CA ALA A 332 6.37 -12.01 -10.10
C ALA A 332 6.91 -11.93 -11.54
N LYS A 333 6.06 -12.15 -12.55
CA LYS A 333 6.45 -12.04 -13.97
C LYS A 333 6.79 -10.61 -14.36
N LYS A 334 6.05 -9.64 -13.83
CA LYS A 334 6.33 -8.22 -14.05
C LYS A 334 7.59 -7.78 -13.32
N LEU A 335 7.83 -8.30 -12.12
CA LEU A 335 9.10 -8.11 -11.45
C LEU A 335 10.24 -8.64 -12.31
N GLU A 336 10.07 -9.83 -12.93
CA GLU A 336 11.06 -10.45 -13.86
C GLU A 336 11.58 -9.46 -14.91
N GLU A 337 10.67 -8.67 -15.46
CA GLU A 337 10.99 -7.64 -16.45
C GLU A 337 11.66 -6.41 -15.85
N GLN A 338 11.33 -6.05 -14.60
CA GLN A 338 11.72 -4.80 -13.97
C GLN A 338 13.06 -4.87 -13.23
N VAL A 339 13.45 -6.03 -12.70
CA VAL A 339 14.64 -6.15 -11.84
C VAL A 339 15.65 -7.23 -12.25
N GLY A 340 15.45 -8.00 -13.35
CA GLY A 340 16.35 -9.11 -13.79
C GLY A 340 15.85 -10.58 -13.60
N LEU A 341 16.62 -11.51 -13.06
CA LEU A 341 16.15 -12.88 -12.73
C LEU A 341 16.60 -13.21 -11.30
N GLY A 342 15.72 -13.80 -10.48
CA GLY A 342 16.09 -14.35 -9.16
C GLY A 342 16.13 -13.36 -7.99
N TYR A 343 15.14 -12.47 -7.90
CA TYR A 343 14.97 -11.49 -6.81
C TYR A 343 14.52 -12.10 -5.50
#